data_AF-A0A7S2KL93-F1
#
_entry.id   AF-A0A7S2KL93-F1
#
_cell.length_a   1.000
_cell.length_b   1.000
_cell.length_c   1.000
_cell.angle_alpha   90.00
_cell.angle_beta   90.00
_cell.angle_gamma   90.00
#
_symmetry.space_group_name_H-M   'P 1'
#
loop_
_entity.id
_entity.type
_entity.pdbx_description
1 polymer ?
#
loop_
_entity_poly.entity_id
_entity_poly.type
_entity_poly.pdbx_seq_one_letter_code
_entity_poly.pdbx_strand_id
1 'polypeptide(L)'
;LSVNSPLEEIMQIYVSGVDGKSITLNVSSSQKVGEVLDMVEDKTGLMKEQAVLSYAGKNLDRPEQTLKDLNIESSATLTLSMRLLGGHCQVPCGIFDDPKTVSELKEACATIRKAMVQINELSKSVTPLNFNQMTRWVMTKEEHCKNIITTISEYCLCQRVKPAGAPKSPFKTDKDFVDALKAHHAVMVCAMKAKQSVDIAVAGNLEHAVGDWQKMYLPVEEGTEAKANL
;
A
#
# COMPACT_ATOMS: atom_id res chain seq x y z
N LEU A 1 9.47 -43.77 39.55
CA LEU A 1 9.69 -42.33 39.34
C LEU A 1 8.73 -41.88 38.23
N SER A 2 7.51 -41.51 38.61
CA SER A 2 6.56 -40.91 37.64
C SER A 2 6.78 -39.41 37.68
N VAL A 3 7.44 -38.89 36.65
CA VAL A 3 7.62 -37.45 36.49
C VAL A 3 6.27 -36.91 36.01
N ASN A 4 5.47 -36.35 36.93
CA ASN A 4 4.34 -35.52 36.57
C ASN A 4 4.89 -34.27 35.88
N SER A 5 4.89 -34.28 34.54
CA SER A 5 4.97 -33.06 33.76
C SER A 5 3.73 -32.22 34.12
N PRO A 6 3.86 -30.97 34.58
CA PRO A 6 2.69 -30.13 34.80
C PRO A 6 1.96 -30.00 33.46
N LEU A 7 0.66 -30.30 33.46
CA LEU A 7 -0.21 -29.99 32.33
C LEU A 7 -0.09 -28.49 32.09
N GLU A 8 0.39 -28.09 30.90
CA GLU A 8 0.42 -26.67 30.55
C GLU A 8 -1.01 -26.14 30.63
N GLU A 9 -1.25 -25.16 31.50
CA GLU A 9 -2.55 -24.52 31.62
C GLU A 9 -2.84 -23.74 30.34
N ILE A 10 -3.74 -24.29 29.53
CA ILE A 10 -4.28 -23.61 28.35
C ILE A 10 -5.22 -22.51 28.85
N MET A 11 -4.90 -21.27 28.52
CA MET A 11 -5.72 -20.10 28.79
C MET A 11 -6.29 -19.51 27.51
N GLN A 12 -7.35 -18.71 27.65
CA GLN A 12 -8.00 -18.04 26.53
C GLN A 12 -7.68 -16.55 26.55
N ILE A 13 -7.24 -16.00 25.42
CA ILE A 13 -7.02 -14.55 25.23
C ILE A 13 -7.81 -14.04 24.02
N TYR A 14 -8.02 -12.73 23.98
CA TYR A 14 -8.72 -12.04 22.89
C TYR A 14 -7.76 -11.15 22.12
N VAL A 15 -7.95 -11.07 20.80
CA VAL A 15 -7.22 -10.14 19.95
C VAL A 15 -8.23 -9.28 19.20
N SER A 16 -8.25 -7.98 19.46
CA SER A 16 -9.11 -7.02 18.77
C SER A 16 -8.44 -6.54 17.48
N GLY A 17 -9.10 -6.80 16.35
CA GLY A 17 -8.64 -6.45 15.00
C GLY A 17 -8.91 -4.99 14.64
N VAL A 18 -8.22 -4.53 13.58
CA VAL A 18 -8.35 -3.18 13.01
C VAL A 18 -9.74 -2.89 12.43
N ASP A 19 -10.52 -3.92 12.10
CA ASP A 19 -11.89 -3.83 11.61
C ASP A 19 -12.94 -3.83 12.74
N GLY A 20 -12.49 -3.81 14.00
CA GLY A 20 -13.34 -3.85 15.20
C GLY A 20 -13.84 -5.25 15.57
N LYS A 21 -13.44 -6.32 14.84
CA LYS A 21 -13.78 -7.70 15.20
C LYS A 21 -12.72 -8.30 16.13
N SER A 22 -13.17 -9.04 17.13
CA SER A 22 -12.29 -9.76 18.03
C SER A 22 -12.18 -11.23 17.64
N ILE A 23 -10.97 -11.77 17.62
CA ILE A 23 -10.72 -13.21 17.53
C ILE A 23 -10.32 -13.75 18.91
N THR A 24 -10.54 -15.04 19.10
CA THR A 24 -10.21 -15.74 20.35
C THR A 24 -9.12 -16.76 20.10
N LEU A 25 -8.08 -16.76 20.94
CA LEU A 25 -6.95 -17.69 20.88
C LEU A 25 -6.87 -18.50 22.18
N ASN A 26 -6.59 -19.80 22.05
CA ASN A 26 -6.24 -20.66 23.17
C ASN A 26 -4.72 -20.79 23.19
N VAL A 27 -4.06 -20.30 24.23
CA VAL A 27 -2.61 -20.16 24.32
C VAL A 27 -2.12 -20.71 25.66
N SER A 28 -0.85 -21.11 25.72
CA SER A 28 -0.19 -21.40 27.00
C SER A 28 0.48 -20.14 27.55
N SER A 29 0.56 -20.00 28.88
CA SER A 29 1.31 -18.89 29.51
C SER A 29 2.82 -18.91 29.17
N SER A 30 3.37 -20.09 28.84
CA SER A 30 4.74 -20.29 28.36
C SER A 30 4.95 -19.91 26.89
N GLN A 31 3.87 -19.71 26.14
CA GLN A 31 3.92 -19.44 24.71
C GLN A 31 4.58 -18.09 24.43
N LYS A 32 5.40 -18.05 23.39
CA LYS A 32 6.13 -16.84 22.97
C LYS A 32 5.25 -15.92 22.14
N VAL A 33 5.53 -14.62 22.18
CA VAL A 33 4.83 -13.63 21.35
C VAL A 33 4.88 -13.99 19.86
N GLY A 34 6.02 -14.49 19.37
CA GLY A 34 6.15 -14.94 17.98
C GLY A 34 5.16 -16.05 17.60
N GLU A 35 4.97 -17.02 18.49
CA GLU A 35 4.04 -18.13 18.29
C GLU A 35 2.58 -17.66 18.34
N VAL A 36 2.28 -16.65 19.17
CA VAL A 36 0.94 -16.02 19.19
C VAL A 36 0.67 -15.24 17.90
N LEU A 37 1.68 -14.57 17.34
CA LEU A 37 1.58 -13.91 16.04
C LEU A 37 1.33 -14.91 14.91
N ASP A 38 1.99 -16.07 14.91
CA ASP A 38 1.73 -17.14 13.94
C ASP A 38 0.25 -17.59 14.00
N MET A 39 -0.32 -17.75 15.20
CA MET A 39 -1.74 -18.07 15.36
C MET A 39 -2.69 -16.96 14.89
N VAL A 40 -2.29 -15.70 15.03
CA VAL A 40 -3.05 -14.55 14.51
C VAL A 40 -3.01 -14.55 12.99
N GLU A 41 -1.85 -14.83 12.38
CA GLU A 41 -1.69 -14.95 10.94
C GLU A 41 -2.59 -16.05 10.37
N ASP A 42 -2.61 -17.24 10.99
CA ASP A 42 -3.47 -18.36 10.57
C ASP A 42 -4.97 -18.01 10.59
N LYS A 43 -5.41 -17.16 11.52
CA LYS A 43 -6.83 -16.78 11.65
C LYS A 43 -7.23 -15.55 10.85
N THR A 44 -6.32 -14.61 10.64
CA THR A 44 -6.64 -13.30 10.04
C THR A 44 -6.06 -13.12 8.64
N GLY A 45 -5.06 -13.91 8.27
CA GLY A 45 -4.27 -13.74 7.04
C GLY A 45 -3.30 -12.55 7.08
N LEU A 46 -3.20 -11.81 8.19
CA LEU A 46 -2.22 -10.74 8.36
C LEU A 46 -0.86 -11.35 8.66
N MET A 47 0.10 -11.13 7.76
CA MET A 47 1.48 -11.59 7.91
C MET A 47 2.06 -11.08 9.22
N LYS A 48 2.72 -11.96 9.99
CA LYS A 48 3.29 -11.59 11.29
C LYS A 48 4.27 -10.42 11.24
N GLU A 49 4.98 -10.22 10.13
CA GLU A 49 5.89 -9.09 9.94
C GLU A 49 5.16 -7.74 9.82
N GLN A 50 3.90 -7.77 9.42
CA GLN A 50 3.01 -6.61 9.31
C GLN A 50 2.10 -6.46 10.54
N ALA A 51 1.94 -7.50 11.35
CA ALA A 51 1.13 -7.48 12.56
C ALA A 51 1.92 -6.93 13.75
N VAL A 52 1.31 -6.02 14.50
CA VAL A 52 1.82 -5.53 15.79
C VAL A 52 0.76 -5.77 16.84
N LEU A 53 1.08 -6.64 17.79
CA LEU A 53 0.28 -6.84 19.00
C LEU A 53 0.71 -5.82 20.05
N SER A 54 -0.27 -5.23 20.72
CA SER A 54 -0.04 -4.41 21.92
C SER A 54 -0.94 -4.85 23.07
N TYR A 55 -0.44 -4.70 24.29
CA TYR A 55 -1.17 -4.98 25.52
C TYR A 55 -0.94 -3.85 26.52
N ALA A 56 -2.02 -3.34 27.13
CA ALA A 56 -1.99 -2.19 28.04
C ALA A 56 -1.22 -0.97 27.48
N GLY A 57 -1.35 -0.72 26.17
CA GLY A 57 -0.68 0.38 25.48
C GLY A 57 0.81 0.15 25.16
N LYS A 58 1.36 -1.03 25.45
CA LYS A 58 2.75 -1.39 25.14
C LYS A 58 2.80 -2.39 23.99
N ASN A 59 3.62 -2.10 22.98
CA ASN A 59 3.88 -3.02 21.88
C ASN A 59 4.68 -4.24 22.35
N LEU A 60 4.29 -5.41 21.84
CA LEU A 60 4.95 -6.68 22.11
C LEU A 60 6.09 -6.90 21.09
N ASP A 61 7.11 -6.04 21.13
CA ASP A 61 8.17 -5.98 20.11
C ASP A 61 9.23 -7.11 20.20
N ARG A 62 9.16 -7.96 21.22
CA ARG A 62 10.14 -9.03 21.47
C ARG A 62 9.50 -10.40 21.26
N PRO A 63 9.72 -11.05 20.11
CA PRO A 63 9.05 -12.30 19.77
C PRO A 63 9.41 -13.45 20.72
N GLU A 64 10.59 -13.39 21.36
CA GLU A 64 11.08 -14.40 22.29
C GLU A 64 10.51 -14.28 23.72
N GLN A 65 9.81 -13.19 24.05
CA GLN A 65 9.19 -13.05 25.37
C GLN A 65 7.95 -13.92 25.47
N THR A 66 7.75 -14.55 26.64
CA THR A 66 6.56 -15.35 26.90
C THR A 66 5.39 -14.46 27.32
N LEU A 67 4.16 -14.95 27.16
CA LEU A 67 2.97 -14.26 27.67
C LEU A 67 3.05 -14.02 29.18
N LYS A 68 3.63 -14.97 29.92
CA LYS A 68 3.89 -14.84 31.36
C LYS A 68 4.86 -13.71 31.68
N ASP A 69 5.95 -13.55 30.93
CA ASP A 69 6.92 -12.46 31.14
C ASP A 69 6.30 -11.07 30.93
N LEU A 70 5.21 -11.03 30.16
CA LEU A 70 4.45 -9.82 29.83
C LEU A 70 3.24 -9.58 30.74
N ASN A 71 3.02 -10.44 31.76
CA ASN A 71 1.84 -10.42 32.62
C ASN A 71 0.52 -10.46 31.83
N ILE A 72 0.48 -11.23 30.75
CA ILE A 72 -0.73 -11.49 29.97
C ILE A 72 -1.40 -12.71 30.60
N GLU A 73 -2.59 -12.50 31.13
CA GLU A 73 -3.38 -13.52 31.84
C GLU A 73 -4.60 -13.96 31.02
N SER A 74 -5.30 -14.98 31.54
CA SER A 74 -6.59 -15.41 31.02
C SER A 74 -7.56 -14.22 30.85
N SER A 75 -8.25 -14.20 29.71
CA SER A 75 -9.18 -13.15 29.30
C SER A 75 -8.54 -11.79 28.98
N ALA A 76 -7.22 -11.68 28.90
CA ALA A 76 -6.55 -10.49 28.40
C ALA A 76 -6.97 -10.18 26.95
N THR A 77 -7.09 -8.88 26.63
CA THR A 77 -7.36 -8.40 25.28
C THR A 77 -6.13 -7.70 24.73
N LEU A 78 -5.55 -8.25 23.67
CA LEU A 78 -4.46 -7.66 22.90
C LEU A 78 -5.05 -6.86 21.74
N THR A 79 -4.46 -5.72 21.43
CA THR A 79 -4.85 -4.92 20.26
C THR A 79 -3.95 -5.28 19.09
N LEU A 80 -4.54 -5.70 17.97
CA LEU A 80 -3.86 -5.94 16.71
C LEU A 80 -3.88 -4.66 15.87
N SER A 81 -2.70 -4.16 15.55
CA SER A 81 -2.50 -3.05 14.63
C SER A 81 -1.60 -3.50 13.48
N MET A 82 -1.72 -2.84 12.34
CA MET A 82 -0.90 -3.14 11.17
C MET A 82 0.25 -2.14 11.07
N ARG A 83 1.48 -2.64 11.01
CA ARG A 83 2.65 -1.84 10.62
C ARG A 83 2.63 -1.69 9.10
N LEU A 84 2.42 -0.46 8.64
CA LEU A 84 2.62 -0.09 7.25
C LEU A 84 4.12 -0.10 6.95
N LEU A 85 4.65 -1.26 6.56
CA LEU A 85 5.95 -1.33 5.90
C LEU A 85 5.77 -0.75 4.51
N GLY A 86 6.31 0.45 4.28
CA GLY A 86 6.26 1.11 2.98
C GLY A 86 6.84 0.21 1.90
N GLY A 87 5.98 -0.24 0.99
CA GLY A 87 6.30 -1.20 -0.06
C GLY A 87 5.15 -2.18 -0.17
N HIS A 88 4.29 -2.00 -1.17
CA HIS A 88 3.29 -3.01 -1.53
C HIS A 88 4.03 -4.31 -1.85
N CYS A 89 3.93 -5.28 -0.94
CA CYS A 89 4.71 -6.51 -1.00
C CYS A 89 4.50 -7.21 -2.35
N GLN A 90 5.56 -7.72 -2.97
CA GLN A 90 5.46 -8.68 -4.09
C GLN A 90 4.99 -10.08 -3.63
N VAL A 91 4.41 -10.15 -2.44
CA VAL A 91 3.83 -11.36 -1.85
C VAL A 91 2.33 -11.33 -2.17
N PRO A 92 1.70 -12.46 -2.52
CA PRO A 92 0.28 -12.51 -2.89
C PRO A 92 -0.66 -12.34 -1.67
N CYS A 93 -0.55 -11.23 -0.95
CA CYS A 93 -1.37 -10.92 0.23
C CYS A 93 -2.81 -10.51 -0.14
N GLY A 94 -3.04 -10.06 -1.39
CA GLY A 94 -4.38 -9.67 -1.86
C GLY A 94 -4.93 -8.39 -1.21
N ILE A 95 -4.10 -7.66 -0.46
CA ILE A 95 -4.47 -6.40 0.17
C ILE A 95 -4.19 -5.27 -0.82
N PHE A 96 -5.25 -4.62 -1.30
CA PHE A 96 -5.15 -3.51 -2.23
C PHE A 96 -5.87 -2.27 -1.70
N ASP A 97 -5.22 -1.11 -1.78
CA ASP A 97 -5.82 0.19 -1.51
C ASP A 97 -5.76 1.04 -2.78
N ASP A 98 -6.64 0.70 -3.71
CA ASP A 98 -6.72 1.34 -5.01
C ASP A 98 -7.02 2.86 -4.91
N PRO A 99 -7.95 3.32 -4.05
CA PRO A 99 -8.20 4.76 -3.88
C PRO A 99 -6.98 5.53 -3.39
N LYS A 100 -6.26 4.99 -2.41
CA LYS A 100 -5.01 5.59 -1.93
C LYS A 100 -3.96 5.64 -3.03
N THR A 101 -3.75 4.52 -3.73
CA THR A 101 -2.78 4.45 -4.84
C THR A 101 -3.08 5.51 -5.91
N VAL A 102 -4.34 5.67 -6.29
CA VAL A 102 -4.76 6.70 -7.24
C VAL A 102 -4.49 8.11 -6.70
N SER A 103 -4.77 8.37 -5.41
CA SER A 103 -4.49 9.66 -4.78
C SER A 103 -2.99 9.98 -4.78
N GLU A 104 -2.15 9.03 -4.39
CA GLU A 104 -0.70 9.17 -4.35
C GLU A 104 -0.12 9.48 -5.74
N LEU A 105 -0.60 8.80 -6.79
CA LEU A 105 -0.17 9.07 -8.16
C LEU A 105 -0.59 10.47 -8.65
N LYS A 106 -1.79 10.93 -8.28
CA LYS A 106 -2.25 12.30 -8.58
C LYS A 106 -1.42 13.36 -7.86
N GLU A 107 -1.12 13.15 -6.58
CA GLU A 107 -0.25 14.03 -5.80
C GLU A 107 1.17 14.09 -6.38
N ALA A 108 1.71 12.95 -6.83
CA ALA A 108 2.98 12.88 -7.52
C ALA A 108 2.95 13.68 -8.83
N CYS A 109 1.88 13.58 -9.62
CA CYS A 109 1.71 14.39 -10.84
C CYS A 109 1.69 15.89 -10.55
N ALA A 110 0.93 16.33 -9.53
CA ALA A 110 0.88 17.73 -9.11
C ALA A 110 2.27 18.24 -8.67
N THR A 111 3.03 17.39 -7.96
CA THR A 111 4.40 17.71 -7.53
C THR A 111 5.35 17.82 -8.72
N ILE A 112 5.26 16.91 -9.70
CA ILE A 112 6.04 16.95 -10.95
C ILE A 112 5.76 18.24 -11.72
N ARG A 113 4.48 18.61 -11.90
CA ARG A 113 4.09 19.86 -12.54
C ARG A 113 4.68 21.06 -11.81
N LYS A 114 4.53 21.11 -10.49
CA LYS A 114 5.08 22.20 -9.66
C LYS A 114 6.60 22.29 -9.80
N ALA A 115 7.31 21.17 -9.77
CA ALA A 115 8.75 21.13 -9.96
C ALA A 115 9.15 21.72 -11.32
N MET A 116 8.47 21.37 -12.41
CA MET A 116 8.74 21.94 -13.74
C MET A 116 8.49 23.45 -13.78
N VAL A 117 7.39 23.94 -13.20
CA VAL A 117 7.10 25.38 -13.10
C VAL A 117 8.20 26.10 -12.34
N GLN A 118 8.63 25.56 -11.20
CA GLN A 118 9.68 26.17 -10.38
C GLN A 118 11.04 26.17 -11.08
N ILE A 119 11.39 25.10 -11.81
CA ILE A 119 12.62 25.07 -12.61
C ILE A 119 12.59 26.16 -13.70
N ASN A 120 11.46 26.30 -14.41
CA ASN A 120 11.31 27.33 -15.43
C ASN A 120 11.32 28.76 -14.87
N GLU A 121 10.83 28.96 -13.65
CA GLU A 121 10.88 30.28 -13.00
C GLU A 121 12.31 30.62 -12.54
N LEU A 122 12.96 29.70 -11.85
CA LEU A 122 14.30 29.87 -11.30
C LEU A 122 15.36 30.00 -12.40
N SER A 123 15.15 29.39 -13.58
CA SER A 123 16.07 29.48 -14.71
C SER A 123 16.13 30.86 -15.35
N LYS A 124 15.15 31.75 -15.09
CA LYS A 124 15.15 33.14 -15.58
C LYS A 124 16.29 33.97 -14.97
N SER A 125 16.78 33.60 -13.79
CA SER A 125 17.90 34.26 -13.13
C SER A 125 18.82 33.24 -12.46
N VAL A 126 19.97 32.96 -13.07
CA VAL A 126 20.89 31.93 -12.61
C VAL A 126 21.82 32.49 -11.54
N THR A 127 21.37 32.44 -10.29
CA THR A 127 22.21 32.65 -9.10
C THR A 127 22.68 31.31 -8.52
N PRO A 128 23.76 31.26 -7.72
CA PRO A 128 24.15 30.03 -7.03
C PRO A 128 23.03 29.42 -6.17
N LEU A 129 22.21 30.27 -5.56
CA LEU A 129 21.04 29.82 -4.79
C LEU A 129 20.00 29.18 -5.71
N ASN A 130 19.64 29.83 -6.81
CA ASN A 130 18.64 29.32 -7.75
C ASN A 130 19.12 28.03 -8.42
N PHE A 131 20.40 27.92 -8.74
CA PHE A 131 21.00 26.69 -9.24
C PHE A 131 20.80 25.52 -8.26
N ASN A 132 21.12 25.72 -6.98
CA ASN A 132 20.90 24.70 -5.95
C ASN A 132 19.42 24.32 -5.80
N GLN A 133 18.51 25.29 -5.89
CA GLN A 133 17.06 25.02 -5.82
C GLN A 133 16.56 24.26 -7.06
N MET A 134 17.00 24.62 -8.26
CA MET A 134 16.67 23.88 -9.48
C MET A 134 17.16 22.42 -9.39
N THR A 135 18.38 22.19 -8.90
CA THR A 135 18.90 20.83 -8.70
C THR A 135 18.00 20.01 -7.79
N ARG A 136 17.52 20.57 -6.67
CA ARG A 136 16.57 19.87 -5.78
C ARG A 136 15.25 19.57 -6.49
N TRP A 137 14.69 20.52 -7.24
CA TRP A 137 13.47 20.29 -8.00
C TRP A 137 13.62 19.21 -9.07
N VAL A 138 14.78 19.14 -9.74
CA VAL A 138 15.10 18.07 -10.69
C VAL A 138 15.13 16.72 -9.96
N MET A 139 15.83 16.61 -8.83
CA MET A 139 15.89 15.38 -8.04
C MET A 139 14.51 14.94 -7.52
N THR A 140 13.70 15.87 -7.02
CA THR A 140 12.33 15.60 -6.58
C THR A 140 11.47 15.08 -7.73
N LYS A 141 11.52 15.74 -8.89
CA LYS A 141 10.79 15.31 -10.09
C LYS A 141 11.23 13.92 -10.56
N GLU A 142 12.54 13.67 -10.60
CA GLU A 142 13.14 12.38 -10.95
C GLU A 142 12.61 11.24 -10.08
N GLU A 143 12.57 11.48 -8.77
CA GLU A 143 12.13 10.49 -7.78
C GLU A 143 10.63 10.21 -7.90
N HIS A 144 9.79 11.24 -8.03
CA HIS A 144 8.35 11.02 -8.24
C HIS A 144 8.05 10.28 -9.55
N CYS A 145 8.76 10.61 -10.64
CA CYS A 145 8.58 9.88 -11.91
C CYS A 145 8.99 8.41 -11.77
N LYS A 146 10.09 8.13 -11.07
CA LYS A 146 10.54 6.77 -10.79
C LYS A 146 9.51 6.00 -9.97
N ASN A 147 8.99 6.61 -8.90
CA ASN A 147 8.00 5.98 -8.03
C ASN A 147 6.69 5.70 -8.78
N ILE A 148 6.23 6.61 -9.65
CA ILE A 148 5.09 6.33 -10.54
C ILE A 148 5.37 5.10 -11.42
N ILE A 149 6.54 5.03 -12.07
CA ILE A 149 6.89 3.90 -12.94
C ILE A 149 6.90 2.59 -12.14
N THR A 150 7.57 2.55 -10.98
CA THR A 150 7.65 1.38 -10.10
C THR A 150 6.28 0.94 -9.61
N THR A 151 5.45 1.84 -9.11
CA THR A 151 4.10 1.52 -8.64
C THR A 151 3.24 0.99 -9.79
N ILE A 152 3.30 1.62 -10.97
CA ILE A 152 2.52 1.15 -12.13
C ILE A 152 3.01 -0.21 -12.61
N SER A 153 4.32 -0.45 -12.68
CA SER A 153 4.84 -1.74 -13.16
C SER A 153 4.64 -2.85 -12.15
N GLU A 154 5.01 -2.65 -10.89
CA GLU A 154 5.10 -3.71 -9.91
C GLU A 154 3.79 -3.95 -9.16
N TYR A 155 3.09 -2.89 -8.77
CA TYR A 155 1.81 -3.02 -8.07
C TYR A 155 0.67 -3.23 -9.06
N CYS A 156 0.55 -2.32 -10.01
CA CYS A 156 -0.66 -2.21 -10.81
C CYS A 156 -0.65 -3.27 -11.91
N LEU A 157 0.38 -3.25 -12.76
CA LEU A 157 0.47 -4.15 -13.90
C LEU A 157 0.70 -5.61 -13.47
N CYS A 158 1.76 -5.88 -12.70
CA CYS A 158 2.10 -7.27 -12.35
C CYS A 158 1.07 -7.95 -11.43
N GLN A 159 0.42 -7.23 -10.50
CA GLN A 159 -0.49 -7.87 -9.54
C GLN A 159 -1.97 -7.77 -9.93
N ARG A 160 -2.41 -6.66 -10.55
CA ARG A 160 -3.84 -6.40 -10.82
C ARG A 160 -4.27 -6.79 -12.24
N VAL A 161 -3.37 -6.73 -13.22
CA VAL A 161 -3.71 -6.98 -14.64
C VAL A 161 -3.47 -8.44 -15.00
N LYS A 162 -4.56 -9.22 -15.09
CA LYS A 162 -4.53 -10.66 -15.43
C LYS A 162 -5.26 -10.92 -16.74
N PRO A 163 -4.90 -11.93 -17.54
CA PRO A 163 -5.63 -12.25 -18.77
C PRO A 163 -7.12 -12.47 -18.55
N ALA A 164 -7.97 -12.21 -19.55
CA ALA A 164 -9.39 -12.51 -19.46
C ALA A 164 -9.60 -14.02 -19.24
N GLY A 165 -10.53 -14.38 -18.36
CA GLY A 165 -10.78 -15.78 -17.96
C GLY A 165 -9.79 -16.38 -16.95
N ALA A 166 -8.70 -15.67 -16.58
CA ALA A 166 -7.81 -16.12 -15.52
C ALA A 166 -8.46 -15.96 -14.12
N PRO A 167 -8.07 -16.77 -13.12
CA PRO A 167 -8.59 -16.63 -11.76
C PRO A 167 -8.37 -15.23 -11.17
N LYS A 168 -9.44 -14.64 -10.63
CA LYS A 168 -9.46 -13.27 -10.08
C LYS A 168 -9.08 -12.19 -11.11
N SER A 169 -9.28 -12.46 -12.41
CA SER A 169 -9.14 -11.43 -13.43
C SER A 169 -10.29 -10.43 -13.34
N PRO A 170 -10.03 -9.11 -13.40
CA PRO A 170 -11.08 -8.11 -13.45
C PRO A 170 -11.70 -7.98 -14.85
N PHE A 171 -11.16 -8.65 -15.88
CA PHE A 171 -11.55 -8.44 -17.27
C PHE A 171 -12.45 -9.54 -17.80
N LYS A 172 -13.52 -9.14 -18.51
CA LYS A 172 -14.47 -10.05 -19.16
C LYS A 172 -14.02 -10.40 -20.58
N THR A 173 -13.34 -9.49 -21.26
CA THR A 173 -12.88 -9.67 -22.63
C THR A 173 -11.39 -9.41 -22.77
N ASP A 174 -10.77 -10.01 -23.80
CA ASP A 174 -9.37 -9.73 -24.15
C ASP A 174 -9.15 -8.25 -24.51
N LYS A 175 -10.18 -7.59 -25.05
CA LYS A 175 -10.13 -6.16 -25.34
C LYS A 175 -9.91 -5.35 -24.05
N ASP A 176 -10.65 -5.65 -22.99
CA ASP A 176 -10.53 -4.93 -21.71
C ASP A 176 -9.14 -5.13 -21.09
N PHE A 177 -8.62 -6.35 -21.18
CA PHE A 177 -7.25 -6.68 -20.75
C PHE A 177 -6.20 -5.86 -21.54
N VAL A 178 -6.30 -5.83 -22.87
CA VAL A 178 -5.37 -5.08 -23.72
C VAL A 178 -5.48 -3.57 -23.49
N ASP A 179 -6.68 -3.04 -23.29
CA ASP A 179 -6.87 -1.61 -23.02
C ASP A 179 -6.29 -1.23 -21.66
N ALA A 180 -6.41 -2.09 -20.65
CA ALA A 180 -5.73 -1.90 -19.37
C ALA A 180 -4.20 -1.90 -19.53
N LEU A 181 -3.61 -2.86 -20.27
CA LEU A 181 -2.17 -2.87 -20.55
C LEU A 181 -1.70 -1.57 -21.19
N LYS A 182 -2.45 -1.06 -22.18
CA LYS A 182 -2.15 0.21 -22.85
C LYS A 182 -2.21 1.40 -21.90
N ALA A 183 -3.24 1.47 -21.05
CA ALA A 183 -3.37 2.57 -20.08
C ALA A 183 -2.19 2.61 -19.10
N HIS A 184 -1.78 1.45 -18.55
CA HIS A 184 -0.62 1.36 -17.67
C HIS A 184 0.68 1.75 -18.39
N HIS A 185 0.87 1.24 -19.61
CA HIS A 185 2.04 1.58 -20.41
C HIS A 185 2.12 3.08 -20.72
N ALA A 186 0.97 3.70 -21.05
CA ALA A 186 0.89 5.13 -21.30
C ALA A 186 1.34 5.96 -20.08
N VAL A 187 0.92 5.58 -18.86
CA VAL A 187 1.38 6.25 -17.63
C VAL A 187 2.89 6.14 -17.48
N MET A 188 3.48 4.94 -17.65
CA MET A 188 4.93 4.75 -17.54
C MET A 188 5.71 5.57 -18.58
N VAL A 189 5.24 5.59 -19.83
CA VAL A 189 5.87 6.36 -20.91
C VAL A 189 5.78 7.87 -20.64
N CYS A 190 4.61 8.36 -20.21
CA CYS A 190 4.43 9.76 -19.85
C CYS A 190 5.30 10.15 -18.65
N ALA A 191 5.43 9.29 -17.64
CA ALA A 191 6.29 9.53 -16.48
C ALA A 191 7.77 9.59 -16.88
N MET A 192 8.22 8.67 -17.74
CA MET A 192 9.58 8.71 -18.31
C MET A 192 9.83 10.01 -19.11
N LYS A 193 8.86 10.46 -19.92
CA LYS A 193 8.97 11.74 -20.65
C LYS A 193 9.01 12.94 -19.70
N ALA A 194 8.17 12.96 -18.67
CA ALA A 194 8.13 14.02 -17.66
C ALA A 194 9.46 14.08 -16.88
N LYS A 195 10.10 12.94 -16.67
CA LYS A 195 11.43 12.84 -16.05
C LYS A 195 12.50 13.61 -16.83
N GLN A 196 12.44 13.58 -18.16
CA GLN A 196 13.45 14.16 -19.06
C GLN A 196 13.15 15.61 -19.49
N SER A 197 11.99 16.16 -19.15
CA SER A 197 11.52 17.46 -19.64
C SER A 197 11.20 18.46 -18.54
N VAL A 198 11.13 19.74 -18.90
CA VAL A 198 10.56 20.83 -18.08
C VAL A 198 9.39 21.52 -18.77
N ASP A 199 8.93 20.99 -19.91
CA ASP A 199 7.73 21.45 -20.58
C ASP A 199 6.47 21.02 -19.80
N ILE A 200 5.68 22.02 -19.42
CA ILE A 200 4.46 21.89 -18.63
C ILE A 200 3.38 21.06 -19.36
N ALA A 201 3.42 21.02 -20.70
CA ALA A 201 2.54 20.16 -21.49
C ALA A 201 2.82 18.67 -21.25
N VAL A 202 4.09 18.30 -21.00
CA VAL A 202 4.47 16.91 -20.71
C VAL A 202 3.89 16.45 -19.36
N ALA A 203 3.86 17.33 -18.35
CA ALA A 203 3.15 17.04 -17.10
C ALA A 203 1.64 16.87 -17.32
N GLY A 204 1.03 17.64 -18.22
CA GLY A 204 -0.38 17.47 -18.60
C GLY A 204 -0.68 16.13 -19.25
N ASN A 205 0.21 15.64 -20.11
CA ASN A 205 0.07 14.32 -20.72
C ASN A 205 0.15 13.19 -19.67
N LEU A 206 0.99 13.35 -18.64
CA LEU A 206 1.05 12.41 -17.53
C LEU A 206 -0.22 12.42 -16.69
N GLU A 207 -0.71 13.60 -16.32
CA GLU A 207 -1.97 13.75 -15.57
C GLU A 207 -3.16 13.15 -16.34
N HIS A 208 -3.22 13.37 -17.65
CA HIS A 208 -4.26 12.78 -18.50
C HIS A 208 -4.15 11.25 -18.52
N ALA A 209 -2.95 10.69 -18.71
CA ALA A 209 -2.73 9.25 -18.69
C ALA A 209 -3.11 8.62 -17.34
N VAL A 210 -2.77 9.26 -16.21
CA VAL A 210 -3.20 8.83 -14.87
C VAL A 210 -4.71 8.94 -14.71
N GLY A 211 -5.32 9.98 -15.28
CA GLY A 211 -6.76 10.22 -15.29
C GLY A 211 -7.57 9.17 -16.05
N ASP A 212 -7.00 8.60 -17.11
CA ASP A 212 -7.59 7.45 -17.82
C ASP A 212 -7.33 6.13 -17.09
N TRP A 213 -6.11 5.93 -16.58
CA TRP A 213 -5.72 4.73 -15.83
C TRP A 213 -6.56 4.53 -14.57
N GLN A 214 -6.83 5.59 -13.79
CA GLN A 214 -7.60 5.48 -12.54
C GLN A 214 -9.01 4.92 -12.71
N LYS A 215 -9.59 4.98 -13.92
CA LYS A 215 -10.94 4.47 -14.20
C LYS A 215 -11.04 2.96 -13.99
N MET A 216 -9.92 2.26 -14.03
CA MET A 216 -9.83 0.83 -13.71
C MET A 216 -9.78 0.57 -12.18
N TYR A 217 -9.37 1.56 -11.40
CA TYR A 217 -9.02 1.42 -9.98
C TYR A 217 -10.07 2.01 -9.04
N LEU A 218 -10.84 2.98 -9.53
CA LEU A 218 -11.93 3.58 -8.80
C LEU A 218 -13.27 3.01 -9.28
N PRO A 219 -14.26 2.83 -8.38
CA PRO A 219 -15.61 2.53 -8.79
C PRO A 219 -16.12 3.63 -9.72
N VAL A 220 -16.86 3.24 -10.77
CA VAL A 220 -17.61 4.18 -11.59
C VAL A 220 -18.69 4.78 -10.68
N GLU A 221 -18.69 6.10 -10.48
CA GLU A 221 -19.81 6.76 -9.80
C GLU A 221 -21.08 6.50 -10.63
N GLU A 222 -21.97 5.64 -10.13
CA GLU A 222 -23.34 5.54 -10.63
C GLU A 222 -24.07 6.85 -10.29
N GLY A 223 -23.97 7.85 -11.16
CA GLY A 223 -24.53 9.15 -10.82
C GLY A 223 -24.22 10.30 -11.77
N THR A 224 -24.30 10.11 -13.08
CA THR A 224 -24.61 11.22 -14.00
C THR A 224 -25.25 10.69 -15.28
N GLU A 225 -26.45 10.13 -15.13
CA GLU A 225 -27.44 10.31 -16.19
C GLU A 225 -27.70 11.83 -16.28
N ALA A 226 -26.96 12.49 -17.17
CA ALA A 226 -27.37 13.78 -17.68
C ALA A 226 -28.76 13.54 -18.30
N LYS A 227 -29.79 13.99 -17.60
CA LYS A 227 -31.16 14.06 -18.08
C LYS A 227 -31.15 14.80 -19.42
N ALA A 228 -31.20 14.05 -20.51
CA ALA A 228 -31.86 14.51 -21.71
C ALA A 228 -33.36 14.67 -21.36
N ASN A 229 -33.96 15.76 -21.84
CA ASN A 229 -35.36 16.18 -21.71
C ASN A 229 -35.64 17.21 -20.61
N LEU A 230 -35.38 18.49 -20.91
CA LEU A 230 -36.41 19.47 -21.32
C LEU A 230 -35.73 20.72 -21.89
#